data_AF-A6IYR2-F1
#
_entry.id   AF-A6IYR2-F1
#
_cell.length_a   1.000
_cell.length_b   1.000
_cell.length_c   1.000
_cell.angle_alpha   90.00
_cell.angle_beta   90.00
_cell.angle_gamma   90.00
#
_symmetry.space_group_name_H-M   'P 1'
#
loop_
_entity.id
_entity.type
_entity.pdbx_description
1 polymer ?
#
loop_
_entity_poly.entity_id
_entity_poly.type
_entity_poly.pdbx_seq_one_letter_code
_entity_poly.pdbx_strand_id
1 'polypeptide(L)'
;MAYPVNCEVDCTFSYLEVQAMALQETPPRVTFELESLPKLVLEFPGVAALEQLAQHVAAAIKKVFPRSTLGVCLSFHHTSDTSLGGFLETYEALCDYNGFPFREEIQWDVDTIYHRQGCRHFCLGDFSHLGSRDLALSVAALSYNLWFRRLSCMDMKL
;
A
#
# COMPACT_ATOMS: atom_id res chain seq x y z
N MET A 1 23.14 17.38 -28.38
CA MET A 1 23.85 17.25 -27.09
C MET A 1 22.79 17.18 -26.01
N ALA A 2 22.60 16.02 -25.37
CA ALA A 2 21.69 15.88 -24.23
C ALA A 2 22.52 16.14 -22.97
N TYR A 3 22.18 17.18 -22.21
CA TYR A 3 22.77 17.41 -20.90
C TYR A 3 22.22 16.33 -19.95
N PRO A 4 23.06 15.64 -19.16
CA PRO A 4 22.56 14.76 -18.12
C PRO A 4 21.79 15.63 -17.12
N VAL A 5 20.47 15.46 -17.09
CA VAL A 5 19.62 16.04 -16.05
C VAL A 5 19.91 15.21 -14.80
N ASN A 6 20.63 15.80 -13.85
CA ASN A 6 20.82 15.18 -12.54
C ASN A 6 19.47 15.30 -11.82
N CYS A 7 18.78 14.17 -11.66
CA CYS A 7 17.49 14.13 -10.97
C CYS A 7 17.79 13.90 -9.49
N GLU A 8 17.67 14.95 -8.68
CA GLU A 8 17.73 14.86 -7.23
C GLU A 8 16.31 14.73 -6.68
N VAL A 9 16.14 13.87 -5.67
CA VAL A 9 14.84 13.63 -5.05
C VAL A 9 14.68 14.61 -3.88
N ASP A 10 13.89 15.66 -4.09
CA ASP A 10 13.66 16.69 -3.07
C ASP A 10 12.83 16.16 -1.88
N CYS A 11 11.85 15.30 -2.15
CA CYS A 11 10.95 14.72 -1.14
C CYS A 11 10.40 13.36 -1.58
N THR A 12 10.26 12.44 -0.62
CA THR A 12 9.55 11.16 -0.76
C THR A 12 8.62 11.01 0.44
N PHE A 13 7.42 10.47 0.21
CA PHE A 13 6.49 10.12 1.28
C PHE A 13 5.74 8.84 0.89
N SER A 14 5.37 8.02 1.87
CA SER A 14 4.53 6.85 1.64
C SER A 14 3.05 7.21 1.63
N TYR A 15 2.23 6.47 0.86
CA TYR A 15 0.77 6.64 0.87
C TYR A 15 0.15 6.46 2.26
N LEU A 16 0.80 5.67 3.13
CA LEU A 16 0.36 5.43 4.50
C LEU A 16 0.59 6.64 5.43
N GLU A 17 1.48 7.55 5.06
CA GLU A 17 1.69 8.80 5.80
C GLU A 17 0.60 9.85 5.51
N VAL A 18 -0.16 9.69 4.42
CA VAL A 18 -1.16 10.67 3.98
C VAL A 18 -2.39 10.61 4.89
N GLN A 19 -2.53 11.62 5.74
CA GLN A 19 -3.68 11.79 6.62
C GLN A 19 -4.86 12.43 5.88
N ALA A 20 -4.58 13.41 5.01
CA ALA A 20 -5.57 14.05 4.18
C ALA A 20 -4.98 14.51 2.85
N MET A 21 -5.82 14.49 1.81
CA MET A 21 -5.51 15.06 0.50
C MET A 21 -6.59 16.07 0.14
N ALA A 22 -6.20 17.32 -0.07
CA ALA A 22 -7.11 18.40 -0.46
C ALA A 22 -6.76 18.91 -1.86
N LEU A 23 -7.78 18.98 -2.73
CA LEU A 23 -7.68 19.53 -4.08
C LEU A 23 -8.24 20.96 -4.08
N GLN A 24 -7.51 21.89 -4.69
CA GLN A 24 -7.96 23.25 -4.92
C GLN A 24 -7.85 23.57 -6.41
N GLU A 25 -8.93 24.01 -7.03
CA GLU A 25 -8.99 24.25 -8.48
C GLU A 25 -8.42 25.61 -8.87
N THR A 26 -8.43 26.60 -7.96
CA THR A 26 -8.00 27.98 -8.24
C THR A 26 -7.17 28.56 -7.08
N PRO A 27 -5.84 28.75 -7.24
CA PRO A 27 -5.01 28.16 -8.32
C PRO A 27 -4.97 26.62 -8.21
N PRO A 28 -4.71 25.89 -9.31
CA PRO A 28 -4.70 24.43 -9.31
C PRO A 28 -3.58 23.90 -8.41
N ARG A 29 -3.92 23.33 -7.26
CA ARG A 29 -2.95 22.74 -6.34
C ARG A 29 -3.52 21.54 -5.59
N VAL A 30 -2.65 20.61 -5.26
CA VAL A 30 -2.92 19.53 -4.31
C VAL A 30 -2.16 19.80 -3.03
N THR A 31 -2.77 19.44 -1.93
CA THR A 31 -2.18 19.53 -0.61
C THR A 31 -2.26 18.15 0.02
N PHE A 32 -1.11 17.62 0.43
CA PHE A 32 -1.01 16.42 1.26
C PHE A 32 -0.68 16.84 2.70
N GLU A 33 -1.53 16.42 3.62
CA GLU A 33 -1.24 16.43 5.05
C GLU A 33 -0.61 15.08 5.38
N LEU A 34 0.62 15.12 5.87
CA LEU A 34 1.45 13.96 6.11
C LEU A 34 1.69 13.82 7.61
N GLU A 35 1.85 12.60 8.10
CA GLU A 35 2.15 12.35 9.51
C GLU A 35 3.54 12.87 9.90
N SER A 36 4.52 12.69 9.02
CA SER A 36 5.94 12.99 9.25
C SER A 36 6.34 14.41 8.83
N LEU A 37 5.58 15.04 7.93
CA LEU A 37 5.91 16.30 7.28
C LEU A 37 4.82 17.36 7.51
N PRO A 38 5.19 18.64 7.68
CA PRO A 38 4.25 19.68 8.11
C PRO A 38 3.10 19.91 7.13
N LYS A 39 3.34 19.82 5.81
CA LYS A 39 2.37 19.87 4.69
C LYS A 39 3.14 19.83 3.36
N LEU A 40 2.75 18.99 2.41
CA LEU A 40 3.31 19.04 1.04
C LEU A 40 2.28 19.68 0.09
N VAL A 41 2.68 20.75 -0.60
CA VAL A 41 1.83 21.45 -1.58
C VAL A 41 2.46 21.37 -2.95
N LEU A 42 1.73 20.84 -3.93
CA LEU A 42 2.15 20.82 -5.33
C LEU A 42 1.19 21.67 -6.16
N GLU A 43 1.74 22.61 -6.92
CA GLU A 43 0.98 23.45 -7.85
C GLU A 43 1.03 22.87 -9.26
N PHE A 44 -0.09 22.94 -9.96
CA PHE A 44 -0.23 22.39 -11.30
C PHE A 44 -0.56 23.47 -12.32
N PRO A 45 -0.11 23.30 -13.58
CA PRO A 45 -0.39 24.27 -14.64
C PRO A 45 -1.87 24.30 -15.06
N GLY A 46 -2.70 23.34 -14.63
CA GLY A 46 -4.12 23.31 -14.94
C GLY A 46 -4.89 22.25 -14.16
N VAL A 47 -6.21 22.42 -14.10
CA VAL A 47 -7.14 21.54 -13.36
C VAL A 47 -7.13 20.11 -13.90
N ALA A 48 -6.98 19.92 -15.22
CA ALA A 48 -6.89 18.59 -15.81
C ALA A 48 -5.70 17.76 -15.27
N ALA A 49 -4.54 18.40 -15.06
CA ALA A 49 -3.37 17.72 -14.49
C ALA A 49 -3.59 17.34 -13.02
N LEU A 50 -4.27 18.22 -12.27
CA LEU A 50 -4.66 17.98 -10.88
C LEU A 50 -5.64 16.80 -10.76
N GLU A 51 -6.65 16.72 -11.62
CA GLU A 51 -7.61 15.62 -11.68
C GLU A 51 -6.93 14.29 -12.03
N GLN A 52 -6.01 14.30 -13.01
CA GLN A 52 -5.24 13.12 -13.38
C GLN A 52 -4.39 12.61 -12.21
N LEU A 53 -3.74 13.49 -11.44
CA LEU A 53 -3.01 13.09 -10.24
C LEU A 53 -3.95 12.45 -9.21
N ALA A 54 -5.08 13.09 -8.91
CA ALA A 54 -6.03 12.60 -7.93
C ALA A 54 -6.56 11.20 -8.30
N GLN A 55 -6.85 10.98 -9.58
CA GLN A 55 -7.27 9.67 -10.10
C GLN A 55 -6.16 8.61 -9.95
N HIS A 56 -4.91 8.95 -10.26
CA HIS A 56 -3.79 8.02 -10.11
C HIS A 56 -3.52 7.66 -8.64
N VAL A 57 -3.51 8.65 -7.75
CA VAL A 57 -3.31 8.42 -6.30
C VAL A 57 -4.43 7.55 -5.74
N ALA A 58 -5.69 7.81 -6.13
CA ALA A 58 -6.82 6.99 -5.72
C ALA A 58 -6.73 5.55 -6.23
N ALA A 59 -6.36 5.36 -7.50
CA ALA A 59 -6.21 4.04 -8.09
C ALA A 59 -5.08 3.25 -7.40
N ALA A 60 -3.95 3.91 -7.09
CA ALA A 60 -2.85 3.31 -6.34
C ALA A 60 -3.27 2.90 -4.92
N ILE A 61 -3.94 3.79 -4.18
CA ILE A 61 -4.44 3.49 -2.82
C ILE A 61 -5.45 2.34 -2.86
N LYS A 62 -6.36 2.32 -3.83
CA LYS A 62 -7.35 1.24 -3.96
C LYS A 62 -6.70 -0.10 -4.34
N LYS A 63 -5.63 -0.08 -5.13
CA LYS A 63 -4.86 -1.29 -5.46
C LYS A 63 -4.18 -1.86 -4.22
N VAL A 64 -3.56 -1.00 -3.40
CA VAL A 64 -2.81 -1.42 -2.21
C VAL A 64 -3.74 -1.75 -1.04
N PHE A 65 -4.84 -1.02 -0.88
CA PHE A 65 -5.83 -1.17 0.20
C PHE A 65 -7.25 -1.31 -0.38
N PRO A 66 -7.65 -2.53 -0.79
CA PRO A 66 -8.94 -2.76 -1.46
C PRO A 66 -10.18 -2.37 -0.63
N ARG A 67 -10.03 -2.25 0.70
CA ARG A 67 -11.09 -1.88 1.64
C ARG A 67 -11.05 -0.42 2.13
N SER A 68 -10.07 0.39 1.70
CA SER A 68 -9.96 1.77 2.16
C SER A 68 -11.10 2.64 1.61
N THR A 69 -11.80 3.34 2.51
CA THR A 69 -12.89 4.29 2.19
C THR A 69 -12.40 5.49 1.37
N LEU A 70 -11.10 5.82 1.44
CA LEU A 70 -10.45 6.82 0.57
C LEU A 70 -10.54 6.46 -0.92
N GLY A 71 -10.47 5.17 -1.27
CA GLY A 71 -10.59 4.69 -2.65
C GLY A 71 -12.04 4.56 -3.15
N VAL A 72 -13.02 4.53 -2.25
CA VAL A 72 -14.44 4.38 -2.61
C VAL A 72 -15.01 5.66 -3.20
N CYS A 73 -14.54 6.84 -2.77
CA CYS A 73 -14.99 8.12 -3.32
C CYS A 73 -14.35 8.46 -4.69
N LEU A 74 -13.27 7.78 -5.08
CA LEU A 74 -12.39 8.20 -6.19
C LEU A 74 -12.16 7.13 -7.28
N SER A 75 -12.88 6.01 -7.27
CA SER A 75 -12.61 4.92 -8.24
C SER A 75 -13.85 4.39 -8.94
N PHE A 76 -14.21 5.03 -10.05
CA PHE A 76 -14.93 4.38 -11.13
C PHE A 76 -14.00 3.35 -11.81
N HIS A 77 -14.49 2.12 -11.93
CA HIS A 77 -14.02 1.01 -12.76
C HIS A 77 -12.51 0.90 -13.09
N HIS A 78 -11.87 -0.14 -12.55
CA HIS A 78 -11.02 -1.12 -13.26
C HIS A 78 -10.20 -1.89 -12.21
N THR A 79 -10.68 -3.07 -11.82
CA THR A 79 -9.94 -4.03 -10.98
C THR A 79 -9.40 -5.11 -11.90
N SER A 80 -8.19 -4.92 -12.43
CA SER A 80 -7.44 -5.96 -13.13
C SER A 80 -6.47 -6.62 -12.14
N ASP A 81 -6.71 -7.90 -11.89
CA ASP A 81 -5.77 -8.91 -11.37
C ASP A 81 -4.87 -8.48 -10.20
N THR A 82 -5.46 -8.26 -9.04
CA THR A 82 -4.71 -8.25 -7.77
C THR A 82 -4.54 -9.69 -7.32
N SER A 83 -3.32 -10.23 -7.40
CA SER A 83 -2.99 -11.57 -6.93
C SER A 83 -3.47 -11.73 -5.48
N LEU A 84 -4.29 -12.75 -5.23
CA LEU A 84 -4.65 -13.19 -3.87
C LEU A 84 -5.32 -12.12 -2.99
N GLY A 85 -6.13 -11.26 -3.61
CA GLY A 85 -7.02 -10.37 -2.86
C GLY A 85 -6.32 -9.25 -2.11
N GLY A 86 -5.14 -8.81 -2.56
CA GLY A 86 -4.47 -7.61 -2.07
C GLY A 86 -3.52 -7.81 -0.89
N PHE A 87 -3.32 -9.04 -0.40
CA PHE A 87 -2.48 -9.30 0.77
C PHE A 87 -1.03 -8.86 0.55
N LEU A 88 -0.41 -9.29 -0.55
CA LEU A 88 1.00 -9.03 -0.82
C LEU A 88 1.24 -7.56 -1.10
N GLU A 89 0.33 -6.91 -1.82
CA GLU A 89 0.39 -5.48 -2.09
C GLU A 89 0.29 -4.66 -0.79
N THR A 90 -0.61 -5.02 0.12
CA THR A 90 -0.69 -4.39 1.45
C THR A 90 0.57 -4.67 2.27
N TYR A 91 1.08 -5.90 2.25
CA TYR A 91 2.27 -6.29 3.00
C TYR A 91 3.54 -5.55 2.53
N GLU A 92 3.75 -5.45 1.21
CA GLU A 92 4.86 -4.69 0.62
C GLU A 92 4.80 -3.21 1.03
N ALA A 93 3.63 -2.58 0.93
CA ALA A 93 3.45 -1.19 1.33
C ALA A 93 3.72 -0.96 2.82
N LEU A 94 3.32 -1.91 3.68
CA LEU A 94 3.59 -1.85 5.11
C LEU A 94 5.08 -2.04 5.43
N CYS A 95 5.78 -2.93 4.72
CA CYS A 95 7.23 -3.10 4.85
C CYS A 95 7.96 -1.80 4.48
N ASP A 96 7.62 -1.20 3.34
CA ASP A 96 8.21 0.06 2.86
C ASP A 96 8.00 1.21 3.86
N TYR A 97 6.75 1.45 4.29
CA TYR A 97 6.43 2.50 5.26
C TYR A 97 7.17 2.33 6.60
N ASN A 98 7.31 1.11 7.09
CA ASN A 98 7.97 0.86 8.37
C ASN A 98 9.50 0.70 8.24
N GLY A 99 10.06 0.76 7.03
CA GLY A 99 11.49 0.53 6.77
C GLY A 99 11.96 -0.90 7.07
N PHE A 100 11.07 -1.89 6.97
CA PHE A 100 11.41 -3.30 7.17
C PHE A 100 11.69 -4.01 5.83
N PRO A 101 12.64 -4.97 5.82
CA PRO A 101 12.93 -5.71 4.60
C PRO A 101 11.72 -6.57 4.19
N PHE A 102 11.35 -6.47 2.92
CA PHE A 102 10.36 -7.36 2.33
C PHE A 102 10.84 -8.82 2.40
N ARG A 103 9.99 -9.72 2.92
CA ARG A 103 10.33 -11.14 3.08
C ARG A 103 9.83 -11.96 1.89
N GLU A 104 10.77 -12.33 1.02
CA GLU A 104 10.48 -13.18 -0.15
C GLU A 104 9.86 -14.53 0.22
N GLU A 105 10.16 -15.08 1.39
CA GLU A 105 9.56 -16.33 1.88
C GLU A 105 8.05 -16.20 2.08
N ILE A 106 7.59 -15.07 2.65
CA ILE A 106 6.15 -14.81 2.82
C ILE A 106 5.48 -14.69 1.45
N GLN A 107 6.11 -14.00 0.50
CA GLN A 107 5.61 -13.92 -0.88
C GLN A 107 5.52 -15.31 -1.50
N TRP A 108 6.59 -16.09 -1.40
CA TRP A 108 6.67 -17.40 -2.01
C TRP A 108 5.61 -18.36 -1.45
N ASP A 109 5.42 -18.38 -0.13
CA ASP A 109 4.39 -19.19 0.52
C ASP A 109 2.99 -18.76 0.09
N VAL A 110 2.71 -17.46 0.03
CA VAL A 110 1.39 -16.94 -0.33
C VAL A 110 1.05 -17.23 -1.79
N ASP A 111 1.97 -16.94 -2.73
CA ASP A 111 1.79 -17.15 -4.17
C ASP A 111 1.85 -18.61 -4.59
N THR A 112 2.62 -19.44 -3.87
CA THR A 112 2.85 -20.83 -4.27
C THR A 112 2.07 -21.79 -3.41
N ILE A 113 2.24 -21.78 -2.09
CA ILE A 113 1.66 -22.79 -1.20
C ILE A 113 0.19 -22.50 -0.96
N TYR A 114 -0.12 -21.33 -0.39
CA TYR A 114 -1.48 -20.94 -0.03
C TYR A 114 -2.39 -20.87 -1.26
N HIS A 115 -1.90 -20.29 -2.37
CA HIS A 115 -2.66 -20.24 -3.61
C HIS A 115 -2.94 -21.64 -4.18
N ARG A 116 -1.92 -22.50 -4.32
CA ARG A 116 -2.11 -23.86 -4.89
C ARG A 116 -3.02 -24.72 -4.03
N GLN A 117 -2.99 -24.54 -2.71
CA GLN A 117 -3.85 -25.28 -1.78
C GLN A 117 -5.27 -24.70 -1.68
N GLY A 118 -5.53 -23.54 -2.30
CA GLY A 118 -6.79 -22.80 -2.11
C GLY A 118 -7.02 -22.43 -0.64
N CYS A 119 -5.96 -22.38 0.16
CA CYS A 119 -6.03 -22.20 1.60
C CYS A 119 -6.40 -20.74 1.90
N ARG A 120 -7.47 -20.56 2.67
CA ARG A 120 -7.97 -19.24 3.12
C ARG A 120 -7.72 -19.00 4.60
N HIS A 121 -6.83 -19.78 5.20
CA HIS A 121 -6.53 -19.77 6.62
C HIS A 121 -5.04 -19.46 6.78
N PHE A 122 -4.71 -18.23 7.17
CA PHE A 122 -3.34 -17.80 7.36
C PHE A 122 -2.81 -18.32 8.71
N CYS A 123 -1.73 -19.10 8.70
CA CYS A 123 -1.14 -19.66 9.90
C CYS A 123 0.15 -18.91 10.25
N LEU A 124 0.17 -18.23 11.40
CA LEU A 124 1.40 -17.57 11.86
C LEU A 124 2.50 -18.55 12.28
N GLY A 125 2.13 -19.79 12.61
CA GLY A 125 3.08 -20.85 12.93
C GLY A 125 4.02 -21.18 11.77
N ASP A 126 3.53 -21.04 10.53
CA ASP A 126 4.32 -21.29 9.31
C ASP A 126 5.49 -20.30 9.18
N PHE A 127 5.37 -19.14 9.82
CA PHE A 127 6.36 -18.06 9.82
C PHE A 127 7.01 -17.85 11.19
N SER A 128 6.91 -18.82 12.10
CA SER A 128 7.35 -18.69 13.50
C SER A 128 8.86 -18.48 13.66
N HIS A 129 9.66 -18.79 12.65
CA HIS A 129 11.09 -18.50 12.58
C HIS A 129 11.40 -17.04 12.24
N LEU A 130 10.43 -16.28 11.73
CA LEU A 130 10.58 -14.86 11.44
C LEU A 130 10.48 -14.01 12.71
N GLY A 131 10.96 -12.77 12.63
CA GLY A 131 10.88 -11.84 13.75
C GLY A 131 9.43 -11.44 14.07
N SER A 132 9.16 -11.09 15.33
CA SER A 132 7.84 -10.61 15.77
C SER A 132 7.32 -9.42 14.96
N ARG A 133 8.21 -8.59 14.43
CA ARG A 133 7.88 -7.46 13.56
C ARG A 133 7.44 -7.88 12.17
N ASP A 134 8.11 -8.88 11.57
CA ASP A 134 7.71 -9.44 10.28
C ASP A 134 6.29 -10.03 10.38
N LEU A 135 6.02 -10.75 11.46
CA LEU A 135 4.70 -11.31 11.79
C LEU A 135 3.64 -10.22 12.01
N ALA A 136 3.97 -9.15 12.73
CA ALA A 136 3.07 -8.04 12.95
C ALA A 136 2.66 -7.37 11.63
N LEU A 137 3.59 -7.19 10.69
CA LEU A 137 3.30 -6.66 9.36
C LEU A 137 2.43 -7.61 8.55
N SER A 138 2.66 -8.92 8.61
CA SER A 138 1.78 -9.91 7.97
C SER A 138 0.36 -9.84 8.53
N VAL A 139 0.22 -9.74 9.86
CA VAL A 139 -1.10 -9.60 10.50
C VAL A 139 -1.78 -8.30 10.10
N ALA A 140 -1.05 -7.18 10.05
CA ALA A 140 -1.58 -5.90 9.59
C ALA A 140 -2.05 -5.96 8.12
N ALA A 141 -1.32 -6.66 7.25
CA ALA A 141 -1.73 -6.86 5.86
C ALA A 141 -3.06 -7.65 5.72
N LEU A 142 -3.36 -8.54 6.69
CA LEU A 142 -4.65 -9.26 6.70
C LEU A 142 -5.85 -8.32 6.90
N SER A 143 -5.70 -7.13 7.48
CA SER A 143 -6.81 -6.20 7.70
C SER A 143 -7.49 -5.75 6.40
N TYR A 144 -6.71 -5.61 5.32
CA TYR A 144 -7.19 -5.12 4.03
C TYR A 144 -7.33 -6.22 2.97
N ASN A 145 -6.89 -7.44 3.29
CA ASN A 145 -6.95 -8.58 2.38
C ASN A 145 -8.39 -9.11 2.13
N LEU A 146 -8.62 -9.65 0.94
CA LEU A 146 -9.89 -10.23 0.50
C LEU A 146 -9.88 -11.77 0.38
N TRP A 147 -8.71 -12.41 0.47
CA TRP A 147 -8.55 -13.84 0.21
C TRP A 147 -8.63 -14.70 1.48
N PHE A 148 -7.79 -14.39 2.47
CA PHE A 148 -7.74 -15.02 3.79
C PHE A 148 -8.96 -14.61 4.61
N ARG A 149 -9.59 -15.61 5.23
CA ARG A 149 -10.81 -15.46 6.04
C ARG A 149 -10.60 -15.83 7.50
N ARG A 150 -9.48 -16.47 7.81
CA ARG A 150 -9.13 -16.94 9.15
C ARG A 150 -7.64 -16.75 9.40
N LEU A 151 -7.31 -16.48 10.65
CA LEU A 151 -5.96 -16.37 11.19
C LEU A 151 -5.82 -17.40 12.32
N SER A 152 -4.79 -18.23 12.31
CA SER A 152 -4.40 -19.01 13.50
C SER A 152 -3.05 -18.58 14.02
N CYS A 153 -2.97 -18.59 15.33
CA CYS A 153 -1.74 -18.50 16.10
C CYS A 153 -1.70 -19.76 16.96
N MET A 154 -0.89 -20.75 16.59
CA MET A 154 -0.58 -21.87 17.48
C MET A 154 0.85 -21.66 18.00
N ASP A 155 1.01 -21.74 19.31
CA ASP A 155 2.30 -21.78 20.03
C ASP A 155 3.27 -20.61 19.81
N MET A 156 2.77 -19.39 19.59
CA MET A 156 3.63 -18.20 19.57
C MET A 156 3.63 -17.52 20.94
N LYS A 157 4.82 -17.34 21.53
CA LYS A 157 5.03 -16.41 22.64
C LYS A 157 5.28 -15.02 22.05
N LEU A 158 4.38 -14.07 22.33
CA LEU A 158 4.58 -12.65 22.04
C LEU A 158 5.59 -12.03 23.02
#